data_AF-A0A1Y3TUW0-F1
#
_entry.id   AF-A0A1Y3TUW0-F1
#
_cell.length_a   1.000
_cell.length_b   1.000
_cell.length_c   1.000
_cell.angle_alpha   90.00
_cell.angle_beta   90.00
_cell.angle_gamma   90.00
#
_symmetry.space_group_name_H-M   'P 1'
#
loop_
_entity.id
_entity.type
_entity.pdbx_description
1 polymer ?
#
loop_
_entity_poly.entity_id
_entity_poly.type
_entity_poly.pdbx_seq_one_letter_code
_entity_poly.pdbx_strand_id
1 'polypeptide(L)'
;MSAWKKFTAFLMSAFLLLTTGVQAFAGTSMEDALNKVNLYVKQDKGAQLLTWKGIIDSNNFAPAVIVYQAEDGKEYPAFCANPNRPGVEDLAGKSYDVDVDQLDTDPAVWGVITNGYPYKTPQEMGVNTEYEAYYATKMAVWAVVHDNYSNLDDWKANGSQNAHVEKAMKDLVAKGRANQYVYKSWLAINPKNQTVDTDDKDENYLSQEYTLKSNVNIRSYRVVIDGDVPEGTIVTDVNNTPKDSFEGTETTFKVLIPKDTAENSGSFRVLVKGKLENKSVLFGISHDANKQDYYVAPLPSYNGDSWVDLTYSTTGTVVPGEPDDPDNPQVPEPSPGLQILKVKKGTREGLNCSRLCGQHKKASM
;
A
#
# COMPACT_ATOMS: atom_id res chain seq x y z
N MET A 1 35.93 -31.38 -18.49
CA MET A 1 34.80 -31.85 -17.66
C MET A 1 33.95 -32.85 -18.43
N SER A 2 33.67 -34.02 -17.85
CA SER A 2 32.86 -35.09 -18.46
C SER A 2 31.44 -34.62 -18.80
N ALA A 3 30.87 -35.11 -19.91
CA ALA A 3 29.51 -34.81 -20.36
C ALA A 3 28.45 -35.05 -19.26
N TRP A 4 28.71 -36.01 -18.37
CA TRP A 4 27.86 -36.32 -17.22
C TRP A 4 27.79 -35.17 -16.21
N LYS A 5 28.93 -34.51 -15.93
CA LYS A 5 28.97 -33.35 -15.01
C LYS A 5 28.26 -32.12 -15.61
N LYS A 6 28.31 -31.96 -16.94
CA LYS A 6 27.58 -30.90 -17.64
C LYS A 6 26.07 -31.12 -17.60
N PHE A 7 25.63 -32.37 -17.73
CA PHE A 7 24.22 -32.74 -17.67
C PHE A 7 23.63 -32.59 -16.25
N THR A 8 24.37 -33.00 -15.21
CA THR A 8 23.92 -32.82 -13.82
C THR A 8 23.93 -31.36 -13.37
N ALA A 9 24.89 -30.54 -13.85
CA ALA A 9 24.88 -29.11 -13.60
C ALA A 9 23.67 -28.43 -14.27
N PHE A 10 23.38 -28.77 -15.53
CA PHE A 10 22.22 -28.25 -16.25
C PHE A 10 20.88 -28.63 -15.58
N LEU A 11 20.76 -29.86 -15.06
CA LEU A 11 19.56 -30.30 -14.34
C LEU A 11 19.38 -29.61 -12.99
N MET A 12 20.46 -29.34 -12.24
CA MET A 12 20.37 -28.56 -10.99
C MET A 12 20.02 -27.09 -11.25
N SER A 13 20.58 -26.47 -12.30
CA SER A 13 20.22 -25.10 -12.71
C SER A 13 18.76 -25.00 -13.16
N ALA A 14 18.25 -26.02 -13.88
CA ALA A 14 16.84 -26.07 -14.29
C ALA A 14 15.88 -26.32 -13.11
N PHE A 15 16.30 -27.09 -12.10
CA PHE A 15 15.48 -27.35 -10.90
C PHE A 15 15.42 -26.13 -9.96
N LEU A 16 16.52 -25.36 -9.85
CA LEU A 16 16.55 -24.07 -9.12
C LEU A 16 15.68 -22.98 -9.79
N LEU A 17 15.58 -23.01 -11.12
CA LEU A 17 14.70 -22.11 -11.90
C LEU A 17 13.21 -22.47 -11.80
N LEU A 18 12.87 -23.69 -11.35
CA LEU A 18 11.48 -24.17 -11.23
C LEU A 18 10.93 -24.07 -9.80
N THR A 19 11.77 -23.82 -8.79
CA THR A 19 11.33 -23.71 -7.37
C THR A 19 11.16 -22.28 -6.87
N THR A 20 11.64 -21.27 -7.61
CA THR A 20 11.22 -19.88 -7.35
C THR A 20 9.86 -19.70 -7.98
N GLY A 21 8.80 -19.83 -7.18
CA GLY A 21 7.46 -19.43 -7.58
C GLY A 21 7.53 -17.98 -8.03
N VAL A 22 7.61 -17.74 -9.35
CA VAL A 22 7.51 -16.42 -9.96
C VAL A 22 6.08 -15.97 -9.74
N GLN A 23 5.79 -15.44 -8.55
CA GLN A 23 4.69 -14.51 -8.40
C GLN A 23 5.07 -13.32 -9.25
N ALA A 24 4.39 -13.14 -10.37
CA ALA A 24 4.63 -12.04 -11.27
C ALA A 24 4.50 -10.72 -10.49
N PHE A 25 5.60 -9.99 -10.33
CA PHE A 25 5.62 -8.59 -9.92
C PHE A 25 5.22 -7.67 -11.10
N ALA A 26 4.27 -8.13 -11.92
CA ALA A 26 3.60 -7.27 -12.89
C ALA A 26 2.58 -6.45 -12.11
N GLY A 27 3.02 -5.33 -11.55
CA GLY A 27 2.12 -4.35 -10.98
C GLY A 27 1.32 -3.72 -12.11
N THR A 28 0.00 -3.95 -12.10
CA THR A 28 -0.92 -2.93 -12.58
C THR A 28 -0.69 -1.71 -11.69
N SER A 29 -0.45 -0.55 -12.28
CA SER A 29 -0.46 0.70 -11.52
C SER A 29 -1.85 0.85 -10.87
N MET A 30 -1.94 1.55 -9.74
CA MET A 30 -3.25 1.83 -9.11
C MET A 30 -4.22 2.53 -10.09
N GLU A 31 -3.65 3.25 -11.06
CA GLU A 31 -4.35 3.95 -12.15
C GLU A 31 -4.88 2.99 -13.25
N ASP A 32 -4.20 1.87 -13.52
CA ASP A 32 -4.66 0.88 -14.51
C ASP A 32 -5.63 -0.18 -13.91
N ALA A 33 -5.54 -0.46 -12.60
CA ALA A 33 -6.31 -1.51 -11.93
C ALA A 33 -7.77 -1.13 -11.58
N LEU A 34 -8.14 0.16 -11.59
CA LEU A 34 -9.38 0.63 -10.97
C LEU A 34 -10.16 1.61 -11.86
N ASN A 35 -10.48 1.21 -13.09
CA ASN A 35 -11.37 2.04 -13.92
C ASN A 35 -12.86 1.83 -13.56
N LYS A 36 -13.22 0.68 -12.99
CA LYS A 36 -14.63 0.32 -12.75
C LYS A 36 -14.73 -0.80 -11.71
N VAL A 37 -15.60 -0.63 -10.72
CA VAL A 37 -15.86 -1.65 -9.69
C VAL A 37 -17.34 -2.00 -9.70
N ASN A 38 -17.64 -3.31 -9.75
CA ASN A 38 -18.99 -3.82 -9.59
C ASN A 38 -19.30 -4.02 -8.11
N LEU A 39 -20.16 -3.16 -7.56
CA LEU A 39 -20.65 -3.29 -6.18
C LEU A 39 -21.84 -4.23 -6.14
N TYR A 40 -21.93 -5.07 -5.11
CA TYR A 40 -23.07 -5.95 -4.88
C TYR A 40 -23.35 -6.17 -3.39
N VAL A 41 -24.57 -6.57 -3.08
CA VAL A 41 -24.98 -6.95 -1.71
C VAL A 41 -24.38 -8.31 -1.35
N LYS A 42 -23.45 -8.33 -0.38
CA LYS A 42 -22.95 -9.56 0.25
C LYS A 42 -23.90 -10.09 1.33
N GLN A 43 -24.44 -9.18 2.12
CA GLN A 43 -25.38 -9.50 3.19
C GLN A 43 -26.52 -8.47 3.16
N ASP A 44 -27.77 -8.95 3.17
CA ASP A 44 -28.96 -8.11 3.23
C ASP A 44 -29.03 -7.28 4.53
N LYS A 45 -29.95 -6.29 4.55
CA LYS A 45 -30.15 -5.38 5.69
C LYS A 45 -30.22 -6.16 7.01
N GLY A 46 -29.30 -5.85 7.93
CA GLY A 46 -29.23 -6.48 9.24
C GLY A 46 -30.10 -5.77 10.28
N ALA A 47 -29.70 -5.84 11.55
CA ALA A 47 -30.34 -5.08 12.61
C ALA A 47 -29.88 -3.61 12.60
N GLN A 48 -30.79 -2.69 12.95
CA GLN A 48 -30.41 -1.31 13.28
C GLN A 48 -29.74 -1.31 14.66
N LEU A 49 -28.43 -1.07 14.71
CA LEU A 49 -27.65 -1.14 15.96
C LEU A 49 -27.64 0.19 16.73
N LEU A 50 -27.80 1.30 16.02
CA LEU A 50 -27.82 2.66 16.57
C LEU A 50 -29.09 3.40 16.12
N THR A 51 -29.61 4.27 16.97
CA THR A 51 -30.64 5.25 16.64
C THR A 51 -30.00 6.60 16.32
N TRP A 52 -30.64 7.34 15.43
CA TRP A 52 -30.31 8.73 15.11
C TRP A 52 -31.48 9.61 15.56
N LYS A 53 -31.25 10.55 16.49
CA LYS A 53 -32.30 11.37 17.12
C LYS A 53 -33.44 10.51 17.72
N GLY A 54 -33.09 9.32 18.23
CA GLY A 54 -34.04 8.35 18.78
C GLY A 54 -34.91 7.63 17.73
N ILE A 55 -34.67 7.83 16.43
CA ILE A 55 -35.46 7.22 15.36
C ILE A 55 -35.02 5.76 15.15
N ILE A 56 -36.02 4.86 15.12
CA ILE A 56 -35.89 3.50 14.63
C ILE A 56 -36.47 3.45 13.22
N ASP A 57 -35.58 3.36 12.23
CA ASP A 57 -35.88 3.30 10.82
C ASP A 57 -34.87 2.34 10.15
N SER A 58 -35.28 1.07 10.05
CA SER A 58 -34.45 0.01 9.49
C SER A 58 -34.16 0.19 8.01
N ASN A 59 -34.94 1.00 7.29
CA ASN A 59 -34.67 1.23 5.86
C ASN A 59 -33.42 2.07 5.65
N ASN A 60 -33.20 3.05 6.53
CA ASN A 60 -32.11 4.02 6.44
C ASN A 60 -30.93 3.71 7.38
N PHE A 61 -31.19 3.09 8.54
CA PHE A 61 -30.17 2.84 9.57
C PHE A 61 -29.90 1.36 9.84
N ALA A 62 -30.39 0.42 9.01
CA ALA A 62 -29.96 -0.97 9.04
C ALA A 62 -29.31 -1.36 7.70
N PRO A 63 -28.01 -1.06 7.53
CA PRO A 63 -27.36 -1.15 6.24
C PRO A 63 -27.22 -2.61 5.77
N ALA A 64 -27.33 -2.82 4.47
CA ALA A 64 -26.77 -3.99 3.82
C ALA A 64 -25.23 -3.89 3.78
N VAL A 65 -24.54 -5.03 3.76
CA VAL A 65 -23.10 -5.09 3.54
C VAL A 65 -22.84 -5.10 2.05
N ILE A 66 -22.29 -4.00 1.54
CA ILE A 66 -21.94 -3.82 0.13
C ILE A 66 -20.46 -4.12 -0.04
N VAL A 67 -20.13 -4.92 -1.04
CA VAL A 67 -18.74 -5.28 -1.35
C VAL A 67 -18.49 -5.24 -2.85
N TYR A 68 -17.23 -5.35 -3.23
CA TYR A 68 -16.80 -5.78 -4.55
C TYR A 68 -15.78 -6.90 -4.44
N GLN A 69 -15.63 -7.68 -5.51
CA GLN A 69 -14.55 -8.65 -5.64
C GLN A 69 -13.37 -8.00 -6.36
N ALA A 70 -12.20 -8.02 -5.72
CA ALA A 70 -10.97 -7.50 -6.32
C ALA A 70 -10.24 -8.58 -7.14
N GLU A 71 -9.18 -8.20 -7.86
CA GLU A 71 -8.40 -9.11 -8.73
C GLU A 71 -7.79 -10.30 -7.98
N ASP A 72 -7.55 -10.18 -6.67
CA ASP A 72 -7.06 -11.27 -5.82
C ASP A 72 -8.14 -12.29 -5.43
N GLY A 73 -9.36 -12.11 -5.94
CA GLY A 73 -10.53 -12.95 -5.68
C GLY A 73 -11.22 -12.69 -4.35
N LYS A 74 -10.72 -11.75 -3.52
CA LYS A 74 -11.31 -11.42 -2.22
C LYS A 74 -12.33 -10.30 -2.32
N GLU A 75 -13.22 -10.27 -1.33
CA GLU A 75 -14.26 -9.25 -1.23
C GLU A 75 -13.85 -8.13 -0.28
N TYR A 76 -14.08 -6.89 -0.70
CA TYR A 76 -13.77 -5.69 0.08
C TYR A 76 -15.00 -4.80 0.22
N PRO A 77 -15.22 -4.19 1.40
CA PRO A 77 -16.42 -3.41 1.65
C PRO A 77 -16.40 -2.06 0.91
N ALA A 78 -17.60 -1.61 0.59
CA ALA A 78 -17.88 -0.26 0.12
C ALA A 78 -18.90 0.41 1.04
N PHE A 79 -18.69 1.70 1.32
CA PHE A 79 -19.51 2.49 2.23
C PHE A 79 -20.23 3.60 1.46
N CYS A 80 -21.56 3.60 1.53
CA CYS A 80 -22.38 4.64 0.89
C CYS A 80 -21.93 6.04 1.35
N ALA A 81 -21.68 6.91 0.38
CA ALA A 81 -21.33 8.31 0.60
C ALA A 81 -22.54 9.23 0.65
N ASN A 82 -23.71 8.84 0.15
CA ASN A 82 -24.92 9.69 0.07
C ASN A 82 -26.15 8.99 0.66
N PRO A 83 -26.45 9.14 1.96
CA PRO A 83 -27.54 8.41 2.62
C PRO A 83 -28.94 8.65 2.02
N ASN A 84 -29.15 9.77 1.31
CA ASN A 84 -30.46 10.19 0.79
C ASN A 84 -30.77 9.69 -0.63
N ARG A 85 -29.91 8.85 -1.22
CA ARG A 85 -30.10 8.30 -2.58
C ARG A 85 -30.29 6.78 -2.51
N PRO A 86 -31.01 6.14 -3.45
CA PRO A 86 -31.07 4.69 -3.55
C PRO A 86 -29.68 4.04 -3.69
N GLY A 87 -29.40 3.08 -2.81
CA GLY A 87 -28.17 2.30 -2.77
C GLY A 87 -28.24 1.04 -3.62
N VAL A 88 -27.14 0.29 -3.64
CA VAL A 88 -27.03 -1.02 -4.30
C VAL A 88 -28.13 -1.96 -3.82
N GLU A 89 -28.46 -1.90 -2.53
CA GLU A 89 -29.50 -2.71 -1.87
C GLU A 89 -30.93 -2.41 -2.32
N ASP A 90 -31.19 -1.21 -2.87
CA ASP A 90 -32.54 -0.77 -3.26
C ASP A 90 -32.87 -1.13 -4.72
N LEU A 91 -31.90 -1.65 -5.47
CA LEU A 91 -32.09 -2.06 -6.87
C LEU A 91 -32.53 -3.52 -6.98
N ALA A 92 -33.38 -3.83 -7.96
CA ALA A 92 -33.82 -5.19 -8.24
C ALA A 92 -32.65 -6.17 -8.50
N GLY A 93 -31.56 -5.68 -9.12
CA GLY A 93 -30.35 -6.46 -9.40
C GLY A 93 -29.35 -6.52 -8.25
N LYS A 94 -29.60 -5.82 -7.13
CA LYS A 94 -28.72 -5.74 -5.94
C LYS A 94 -27.23 -5.51 -6.26
N SER A 95 -26.96 -4.85 -7.38
CA SER A 95 -25.62 -4.59 -7.90
C SER A 95 -25.63 -3.42 -8.89
N TYR A 96 -24.53 -2.68 -8.96
CA TYR A 96 -24.22 -1.78 -10.06
C TYR A 96 -22.75 -1.33 -10.03
N ASP A 97 -22.33 -0.72 -11.13
CA ASP A 97 -20.95 -0.29 -11.30
C ASP A 97 -20.73 1.16 -10.86
N VAL A 98 -19.57 1.40 -10.25
CA VAL A 98 -19.05 2.73 -9.96
C VAL A 98 -17.69 2.92 -10.64
N ASP A 99 -17.42 4.13 -11.10
CA ASP A 99 -16.09 4.50 -11.60
C ASP A 99 -15.23 4.94 -10.44
N VAL A 100 -14.09 4.27 -10.26
CA VAL A 100 -13.22 4.43 -9.08
C VAL A 100 -11.93 5.12 -9.50
N ASP A 101 -12.09 6.21 -10.25
CA ASP A 101 -11.00 6.94 -10.90
C ASP A 101 -10.30 7.95 -9.98
N GLN A 102 -10.80 8.11 -8.75
CA GLN A 102 -10.33 9.10 -7.78
C GLN A 102 -10.00 8.47 -6.43
N LEU A 103 -8.82 8.81 -5.92
CA LEU A 103 -8.50 8.65 -4.51
C LEU A 103 -9.34 9.62 -3.70
N ASP A 104 -9.91 9.15 -2.60
CA ASP A 104 -10.50 10.05 -1.62
C ASP A 104 -9.39 10.92 -1.02
N THR A 105 -9.66 12.23 -0.94
CA THR A 105 -8.73 13.21 -0.41
C THR A 105 -9.17 13.77 0.93
N ASP A 106 -10.33 13.38 1.45
CA ASP A 106 -10.82 13.82 2.75
C ASP A 106 -10.03 13.10 3.88
N PRO A 107 -9.19 13.82 4.65
CA PRO A 107 -8.43 13.21 5.72
C PRO A 107 -9.31 12.60 6.81
N ALA A 108 -10.51 13.13 7.05
CA ALA A 108 -11.40 12.62 8.08
C ALA A 108 -11.99 11.27 7.67
N VAL A 109 -12.41 11.14 6.41
CA VAL A 109 -12.94 9.88 5.86
C VAL A 109 -11.83 8.83 5.81
N TRP A 110 -10.65 9.19 5.31
CA TRP A 110 -9.49 8.30 5.31
C TRP A 110 -9.16 7.82 6.73
N GLY A 111 -9.17 8.74 7.71
CA GLY A 111 -8.95 8.42 9.12
C GLY A 111 -10.00 7.48 9.71
N VAL A 112 -11.29 7.65 9.37
CA VAL A 112 -12.37 6.73 9.78
C VAL A 112 -12.13 5.35 9.20
N ILE A 113 -11.95 5.23 7.88
CA ILE A 113 -11.92 3.93 7.20
C ILE A 113 -10.65 3.16 7.58
N THR A 114 -9.48 3.79 7.59
CA THR A 114 -8.21 3.12 7.93
C THR A 114 -8.09 2.70 9.40
N ASN A 115 -8.93 3.25 10.28
CA ASN A 115 -9.07 2.83 11.67
C ASN A 115 -10.31 1.96 11.93
N GLY A 116 -11.13 1.71 10.90
CA GLY A 116 -12.35 0.91 10.94
C GLY A 116 -12.24 -0.36 10.10
N TYR A 117 -13.38 -0.95 9.75
CA TYR A 117 -13.45 -2.14 8.91
C TYR A 117 -13.16 -1.77 7.43
N PRO A 118 -12.36 -2.56 6.67
CA PRO A 118 -11.81 -3.87 7.00
C PRO A 118 -10.38 -3.83 7.54
N TYR A 119 -9.80 -2.63 7.72
CA TYR A 119 -8.42 -2.45 8.16
C TYR A 119 -8.19 -2.85 9.62
N LYS A 120 -9.25 -2.77 10.42
CA LYS A 120 -9.32 -3.26 11.79
C LYS A 120 -10.31 -4.40 11.90
N THR A 121 -9.88 -5.43 12.63
CA THR A 121 -10.73 -6.55 13.01
C THR A 121 -11.83 -6.07 13.96
N PRO A 122 -12.97 -6.80 14.06
CA PRO A 122 -13.99 -6.50 15.07
C PRO A 122 -13.40 -6.36 16.49
N GLN A 123 -12.45 -7.22 16.86
CA GLN A 123 -11.80 -7.21 18.16
C GLN A 123 -10.97 -5.94 18.39
N GLU A 124 -10.19 -5.49 17.40
CA GLU A 124 -9.45 -4.22 17.48
C GLU A 124 -10.37 -2.99 17.60
N MET A 125 -11.57 -3.08 17.02
CA MET A 125 -12.61 -2.04 17.14
C MET A 125 -13.43 -2.14 18.43
N GLY A 126 -13.25 -3.20 19.23
CA GLY A 126 -14.03 -3.46 20.44
C GLY A 126 -15.49 -3.86 20.16
N VAL A 127 -15.76 -4.47 19.00
CA VAL A 127 -17.07 -5.00 18.61
C VAL A 127 -17.01 -6.51 18.36
N ASN A 128 -18.18 -7.16 18.27
CA ASN A 128 -18.29 -8.62 18.34
C ASN A 128 -18.33 -9.30 16.96
N THR A 129 -18.82 -8.61 15.93
CA THR A 129 -19.05 -9.21 14.60
C THR A 129 -18.55 -8.31 13.48
N GLU A 130 -18.29 -8.89 12.30
CA GLU A 130 -17.98 -8.11 11.10
C GLU A 130 -19.12 -7.16 10.71
N TYR A 131 -20.38 -7.57 10.91
CA TYR A 131 -21.53 -6.69 10.68
C TYR A 131 -21.50 -5.47 11.58
N GLU A 132 -21.22 -5.63 12.88
CA GLU A 132 -21.08 -4.49 13.81
C GLU A 132 -19.90 -3.58 13.42
N ALA A 133 -18.78 -4.15 13.00
CA ALA A 133 -17.60 -3.40 12.54
C ALA A 133 -17.88 -2.60 11.27
N TYR A 134 -18.51 -3.23 10.26
CA TYR A 134 -18.97 -2.57 9.05
C TYR A 134 -20.00 -1.47 9.36
N TYR A 135 -20.99 -1.76 10.22
CA TYR A 135 -22.02 -0.81 10.64
C TYR A 135 -21.41 0.42 11.29
N ALA A 136 -20.54 0.24 12.29
CA ALA A 136 -19.90 1.33 13.01
C ALA A 136 -19.06 2.21 12.07
N THR A 137 -18.34 1.58 11.13
CA THR A 137 -17.54 2.28 10.12
C THR A 137 -18.43 3.10 9.17
N LYS A 138 -19.51 2.51 8.64
CA LYS A 138 -20.47 3.23 7.77
C LYS A 138 -21.09 4.45 8.46
N MET A 139 -21.55 4.29 9.71
CA MET A 139 -22.16 5.40 10.45
C MET A 139 -21.14 6.48 10.81
N ALA A 140 -19.89 6.10 11.11
CA ALA A 140 -18.82 7.05 11.34
C ALA A 140 -18.47 7.85 10.08
N VAL A 141 -18.46 7.22 8.89
CA VAL A 141 -18.31 7.91 7.59
C VAL A 141 -19.43 8.94 7.43
N TRP A 142 -20.68 8.59 7.71
CA TRP A 142 -21.77 9.55 7.61
C TRP A 142 -21.61 10.73 8.58
N ALA A 143 -21.16 10.48 9.81
CA ALA A 143 -20.96 11.51 10.83
C ALA A 143 -19.76 12.46 10.57
N VAL A 144 -18.84 12.11 9.66
CA VAL A 144 -17.75 13.00 9.22
C VAL A 144 -18.05 13.70 7.90
N VAL A 145 -18.80 13.07 6.98
CA VAL A 145 -19.09 13.64 5.64
C VAL A 145 -20.31 14.55 5.64
N HIS A 146 -21.30 14.30 6.50
CA HIS A 146 -22.60 14.98 6.45
C HIS A 146 -22.89 15.75 7.72
N ASP A 147 -23.07 17.06 7.59
CA ASP A 147 -23.43 17.95 8.70
C ASP A 147 -24.66 17.47 9.46
N ASN A 148 -25.67 16.94 8.75
CA ASN A 148 -26.90 16.44 9.38
C ASN A 148 -26.65 15.24 10.31
N TYR A 149 -25.54 14.50 10.18
CA TYR A 149 -25.21 13.35 11.04
C TYR A 149 -24.04 13.63 12.00
N SER A 150 -23.52 14.87 12.00
CA SER A 150 -22.28 15.24 12.67
C SER A 150 -22.38 15.36 14.20
N ASN A 151 -23.59 15.59 14.74
CA ASN A 151 -23.83 15.69 16.17
C ASN A 151 -23.80 14.31 16.83
N LEU A 152 -22.75 14.01 17.59
CA LEU A 152 -22.58 12.69 18.21
C LEU A 152 -23.54 12.42 19.37
N ASP A 153 -24.19 13.44 19.92
CA ASP A 153 -25.21 13.27 20.96
C ASP A 153 -26.53 12.73 20.41
N ASP A 154 -26.78 12.90 19.12
CA ASP A 154 -27.96 12.38 18.43
C ASP A 154 -27.81 10.89 18.08
N TRP A 155 -26.59 10.34 18.12
CA TRP A 155 -26.33 8.91 17.96
C TRP A 155 -26.36 8.18 19.31
N LYS A 156 -27.25 7.19 19.43
CA LYS A 156 -27.41 6.35 20.63
C LYS A 156 -27.55 4.88 20.28
N ALA A 157 -27.04 4.00 21.13
CA ALA A 157 -27.25 2.56 21.01
C ALA A 157 -28.75 2.20 20.94
N ASN A 158 -29.13 1.37 19.97
CA ASN A 158 -30.47 0.80 19.92
C ASN A 158 -30.55 -0.38 20.89
N GLY A 159 -30.78 -0.09 22.16
CA GLY A 159 -30.71 -1.06 23.26
C GLY A 159 -29.29 -1.16 23.86
N SER A 160 -29.23 -1.47 25.15
CA SER A 160 -27.99 -1.48 25.94
C SER A 160 -26.96 -2.51 25.46
N GLN A 161 -27.41 -3.58 24.82
CA GLN A 161 -26.55 -4.60 24.21
C GLN A 161 -25.71 -4.06 23.06
N ASN A 162 -26.06 -2.90 22.48
CA ASN A 162 -25.33 -2.27 21.37
C ASN A 162 -24.42 -1.11 21.84
N ALA A 163 -24.21 -0.94 23.14
CA ALA A 163 -23.40 0.16 23.69
C ALA A 163 -21.94 0.15 23.17
N HIS A 164 -21.38 -1.03 22.91
CA HIS A 164 -20.04 -1.16 22.33
C HIS A 164 -19.98 -0.66 20.88
N VAL A 165 -21.06 -0.80 20.11
CA VAL A 165 -21.17 -0.28 18.73
C VAL A 165 -21.22 1.25 18.74
N GLU A 166 -21.97 1.85 19.68
CA GLU A 166 -22.01 3.31 19.83
C GLU A 166 -20.62 3.86 20.17
N LYS A 167 -19.94 3.21 21.12
CA LYS A 167 -18.57 3.57 21.51
C LYS A 167 -17.60 3.46 20.33
N ALA A 168 -17.66 2.36 19.58
CA ALA A 168 -16.80 2.14 18.42
C ALA A 168 -17.02 3.20 17.33
N MET A 169 -18.28 3.50 16.99
CA MET A 169 -18.60 4.53 16.00
C MET A 169 -18.07 5.91 16.43
N LYS A 170 -18.27 6.31 17.70
CA LYS A 170 -17.79 7.60 18.20
C LYS A 170 -16.26 7.70 18.25
N ASP A 171 -15.59 6.60 18.61
CA ASP A 171 -14.13 6.50 18.57
C ASP A 171 -13.59 6.66 17.14
N LEU A 172 -14.23 6.03 16.15
CA LEU A 172 -13.89 6.23 14.75
C LEU A 172 -14.07 7.68 14.30
N VAL A 173 -15.18 8.33 14.66
CA VAL A 173 -15.41 9.74 14.32
C VAL A 173 -14.33 10.64 14.95
N ALA A 174 -13.94 10.38 16.19
CA ALA A 174 -12.87 11.12 16.86
C ALA A 174 -11.53 10.95 16.14
N LYS A 175 -11.17 9.71 15.76
CA LYS A 175 -9.95 9.41 14.99
C LYS A 175 -9.98 10.07 13.61
N GLY A 176 -11.11 10.01 12.91
CA GLY A 176 -11.33 10.69 11.64
C GLY A 176 -11.10 12.19 11.77
N ARG A 177 -11.82 12.88 12.67
CA ARG A 177 -11.70 14.33 12.87
C ARG A 177 -10.31 14.78 13.34
N ALA A 178 -9.57 13.93 14.05
CA ALA A 178 -8.20 14.21 14.45
C ALA A 178 -7.18 13.98 13.32
N ASN A 179 -7.54 13.23 12.27
CA ASN A 179 -6.65 12.95 11.16
C ASN A 179 -6.60 14.13 10.19
N GLN A 180 -5.40 14.69 10.01
CA GLN A 180 -5.18 15.90 9.19
C GLN A 180 -4.65 15.60 7.78
N TYR A 181 -4.20 14.37 7.52
CA TYR A 181 -3.49 14.03 6.29
C TYR A 181 -3.94 12.70 5.72
N VAL A 182 -4.00 12.61 4.39
CA VAL A 182 -4.04 11.33 3.68
C VAL A 182 -2.60 10.91 3.43
N TYR A 183 -2.17 9.81 4.04
CA TYR A 183 -0.78 9.37 3.93
C TYR A 183 -0.59 8.51 2.68
N LYS A 184 0.38 8.88 1.86
CA LYS A 184 0.92 7.99 0.83
C LYS A 184 1.77 6.93 1.52
N SER A 185 1.54 5.67 1.15
CA SER A 185 2.41 4.59 1.57
C SER A 185 3.78 4.73 0.87
N TRP A 186 4.87 4.38 1.56
CA TRP A 186 6.23 4.45 1.03
C TRP A 186 7.10 3.28 1.48
N LEU A 187 8.15 2.98 0.72
CA LEU A 187 9.19 1.99 1.04
C LEU A 187 10.56 2.61 0.76
N ALA A 188 11.47 2.47 1.72
CA ALA A 188 12.83 2.97 1.63
C ALA A 188 13.83 1.83 1.85
N ILE A 189 14.80 1.75 0.96
CA ILE A 189 16.01 0.94 1.12
C ILE A 189 17.15 1.83 1.65
N ASN A 190 17.82 1.38 2.70
CA ASN A 190 18.91 2.13 3.31
C ASN A 190 20.14 1.22 3.48
N PRO A 191 21.35 1.67 3.10
CA PRO A 191 22.59 0.99 3.48
C PRO A 191 22.63 0.83 5.00
N LYS A 192 22.87 -0.40 5.47
CA LYS A 192 23.00 -0.68 6.91
C LYS A 192 24.39 -0.32 7.41
N ASN A 193 25.40 -0.61 6.60
CA ASN A 193 26.79 -0.28 6.88
C ASN A 193 27.19 0.94 6.05
N GLN A 194 28.03 1.79 6.63
CA GLN A 194 28.50 3.04 6.00
C GLN A 194 29.49 2.80 4.86
N THR A 195 29.91 1.56 4.63
CA THR A 195 30.97 1.21 3.72
C THR A 195 30.71 -0.14 3.06
N VAL A 196 31.07 -0.24 1.77
CA VAL A 196 31.22 -1.54 1.08
C VAL A 196 32.62 -2.06 1.37
N ASP A 197 32.70 -3.17 2.11
CA ASP A 197 33.97 -3.78 2.53
C ASP A 197 33.99 -5.28 2.21
N THR A 198 35.10 -5.94 2.55
CA THR A 198 35.21 -7.40 2.45
C THR A 198 34.15 -8.07 3.33
N ASP A 199 33.48 -9.08 2.80
CA ASP A 199 32.45 -9.80 3.54
C ASP A 199 33.04 -10.53 4.76
N ASP A 200 32.30 -10.53 5.86
CA ASP A 200 32.71 -11.10 7.14
C ASP A 200 32.68 -12.64 7.15
N LYS A 201 31.95 -13.26 6.22
CA LYS A 201 31.75 -14.70 6.13
C LYS A 201 32.49 -15.33 4.95
N ASP A 202 32.74 -14.57 3.88
CA ASP A 202 33.52 -15.01 2.72
C ASP A 202 34.43 -13.90 2.18
N GLU A 203 35.73 -13.99 2.48
CA GLU A 203 36.72 -12.97 2.12
C GLU A 203 36.89 -12.76 0.59
N ASN A 204 36.35 -13.66 -0.24
CA ASN A 204 36.38 -13.53 -1.70
C ASN A 204 35.36 -12.51 -2.22
N TYR A 205 34.45 -12.03 -1.37
CA TYR A 205 33.41 -11.08 -1.75
C TYR A 205 33.60 -9.73 -1.08
N LEU A 206 33.18 -8.68 -1.77
CA LEU A 206 32.74 -7.45 -1.13
C LEU A 206 31.25 -7.59 -0.75
N SER A 207 30.81 -6.96 0.32
CA SER A 207 29.40 -6.99 0.70
C SER A 207 28.82 -5.66 1.15
N GLN A 208 27.53 -5.49 0.86
CA GLN A 208 26.71 -4.40 1.34
C GLN A 208 25.40 -4.94 1.91
N GLU A 209 25.15 -4.68 3.20
CA GLU A 209 23.87 -4.95 3.83
C GLU A 209 22.93 -3.76 3.66
N TYR A 210 21.64 -4.06 3.47
CA TYR A 210 20.58 -3.07 3.35
C TYR A 210 19.47 -3.36 4.35
N THR A 211 18.83 -2.30 4.84
CA THR A 211 17.62 -2.36 5.67
C THR A 211 16.46 -1.68 4.98
N LEU A 212 15.26 -2.22 5.19
CA LEU A 212 14.01 -1.65 4.68
C LEU A 212 13.27 -0.89 5.78
N LYS A 213 12.74 0.28 5.43
CA LYS A 213 11.79 1.05 6.25
C LYS A 213 10.51 1.31 5.45
N SER A 214 9.36 1.34 6.12
CA SER A 214 8.06 1.69 5.52
C SER A 214 7.13 2.26 6.59
N ASN A 215 6.20 3.15 6.19
CA ASN A 215 5.11 3.60 7.06
C ASN A 215 3.90 2.65 7.07
N VAL A 216 3.94 1.60 6.26
CA VAL A 216 2.92 0.55 6.19
C VAL A 216 3.58 -0.82 6.34
N ASN A 217 2.78 -1.84 6.61
CA ASN A 217 3.35 -3.18 6.73
C ASN A 217 3.91 -3.65 5.38
N ILE A 218 5.15 -4.14 5.37
CA ILE A 218 5.72 -4.85 4.21
C ILE A 218 5.18 -6.27 4.28
N ARG A 219 4.55 -6.77 3.21
CA ARG A 219 4.06 -8.15 3.16
C ARG A 219 5.11 -9.11 2.62
N SER A 220 5.76 -8.69 1.55
CA SER A 220 6.90 -9.36 0.95
C SER A 220 7.65 -8.38 0.05
N TYR A 221 8.87 -8.72 -0.34
CA TYR A 221 9.59 -7.95 -1.36
C TYR A 221 10.52 -8.84 -2.17
N ARG A 222 10.91 -8.34 -3.34
CA ARG A 222 11.94 -8.93 -4.17
C ARG A 222 13.01 -7.91 -4.50
N VAL A 223 14.27 -8.33 -4.46
CA VAL A 223 15.42 -7.52 -4.86
C VAL A 223 15.77 -7.84 -6.30
N VAL A 224 16.02 -6.80 -7.08
CA VAL A 224 16.47 -6.88 -8.47
C VAL A 224 17.71 -6.01 -8.60
N ILE A 225 18.77 -6.55 -9.18
CA ILE A 225 19.99 -5.80 -9.51
C ILE A 225 19.98 -5.49 -11.00
N ASP A 226 20.39 -4.27 -11.36
CA ASP A 226 20.33 -3.77 -12.74
C ASP A 226 21.54 -2.87 -13.05
N GLY A 227 21.92 -2.80 -14.33
CA GLY A 227 23.09 -2.06 -14.83
C GLY A 227 24.32 -2.94 -15.07
N ASP A 228 25.50 -2.32 -15.02
CA ASP A 228 26.80 -2.98 -15.26
C ASP A 228 27.24 -3.75 -14.00
N VAL A 229 26.59 -4.89 -13.77
CA VAL A 229 26.79 -5.73 -12.59
C VAL A 229 27.95 -6.72 -12.81
N PRO A 230 28.93 -6.82 -11.89
CA PRO A 230 29.96 -7.85 -11.94
C PRO A 230 29.39 -9.27 -12.03
N GLU A 231 30.01 -10.09 -12.87
CA GLU A 231 29.57 -11.47 -13.03
C GLU A 231 29.65 -12.23 -11.70
N GLY A 232 28.57 -12.92 -11.32
CA GLY A 232 28.49 -13.64 -10.05
C GLY A 232 28.05 -12.82 -8.85
N THR A 233 27.70 -11.53 -9.02
CA THR A 233 27.01 -10.77 -7.97
C THR A 233 25.67 -11.42 -7.63
N ILE A 234 25.41 -11.60 -6.33
CA ILE A 234 24.20 -12.26 -5.83
C ILE A 234 23.56 -11.48 -4.69
N VAL A 235 22.23 -11.59 -4.61
CA VAL A 235 21.47 -11.18 -3.42
C VAL A 235 21.37 -12.36 -2.48
N THR A 236 21.58 -12.11 -1.20
CA THR A 236 21.53 -13.11 -0.13
C THR A 236 20.75 -12.61 1.08
N ASP A 237 20.41 -13.53 1.97
CA ASP A 237 20.14 -13.18 3.36
C ASP A 237 21.43 -12.73 4.09
N VAL A 238 21.30 -12.38 5.37
CA VAL A 238 22.44 -11.97 6.22
C VAL A 238 23.47 -13.08 6.49
N ASN A 239 23.14 -14.33 6.15
CA ASN A 239 23.97 -15.52 6.34
C ASN A 239 24.64 -16.02 5.04
N ASN A 240 24.63 -15.22 3.97
CA ASN A 240 25.14 -15.56 2.63
C ASN A 240 24.33 -16.66 1.92
N THR A 241 23.09 -16.93 2.34
CA THR A 241 22.21 -17.84 1.61
C THR A 241 21.62 -17.12 0.39
N PRO A 242 21.85 -17.59 -0.85
CA PRO A 242 21.30 -16.94 -2.05
C PRO A 242 19.78 -16.89 -2.00
N LYS A 243 19.24 -15.66 -2.08
CA LYS A 243 17.80 -15.38 -1.96
C LYS A 243 17.53 -13.99 -2.50
N ASP A 244 16.61 -13.88 -3.46
CA ASP A 244 16.21 -12.59 -4.05
C ASP A 244 14.81 -12.16 -3.61
N SER A 245 14.04 -13.03 -2.95
CA SER A 245 12.65 -12.83 -2.57
C SER A 245 12.46 -13.11 -1.08
N PHE A 246 11.84 -12.20 -0.35
CA PHE A 246 11.83 -12.18 1.11
C PHE A 246 10.42 -11.96 1.67
N GLU A 247 10.17 -12.54 2.83
CA GLU A 247 8.98 -12.22 3.62
C GLU A 247 9.10 -10.81 4.21
N GLY A 248 7.97 -10.14 4.43
CA GLY A 248 7.98 -8.77 4.97
C GLY A 248 8.55 -8.64 6.38
N THR A 249 8.63 -9.74 7.13
CA THR A 249 9.31 -9.81 8.44
C THR A 249 10.84 -9.76 8.32
N GLU A 250 11.40 -10.04 7.15
CA GLU A 250 12.84 -10.01 6.88
C GLU A 250 13.26 -8.63 6.38
N THR A 251 13.45 -7.65 7.26
CA THR A 251 13.71 -6.26 6.84
C THR A 251 15.17 -5.98 6.45
N THR A 252 16.01 -7.01 6.33
CA THR A 252 17.43 -6.89 5.97
C THR A 252 17.79 -7.91 4.91
N PHE A 253 18.58 -7.49 3.92
CA PHE A 253 19.19 -8.36 2.93
C PHE A 253 20.63 -7.91 2.64
N LYS A 254 21.39 -8.73 1.92
CA LYS A 254 22.78 -8.45 1.57
C LYS A 254 23.03 -8.65 0.08
N VAL A 255 23.92 -7.84 -0.49
CA VAL A 255 24.44 -8.02 -1.85
C VAL A 255 25.91 -8.40 -1.74
N LEU A 256 26.31 -9.50 -2.38
CA LEU A 256 27.68 -9.97 -2.44
C LEU A 256 28.24 -9.77 -3.85
N ILE A 257 29.43 -9.19 -3.95
CA ILE A 257 30.12 -8.89 -5.21
C ILE A 257 31.44 -9.66 -5.22
N PRO A 258 31.66 -10.61 -6.15
CA PRO A 258 32.92 -11.33 -6.24
C PRO A 258 34.08 -10.38 -6.55
N LYS A 259 35.19 -10.48 -5.81
CA LYS A 259 36.36 -9.61 -6.02
C LYS A 259 37.13 -9.90 -7.30
N ASP A 260 37.01 -11.11 -7.84
CA ASP A 260 37.70 -11.54 -9.06
C ASP A 260 37.04 -11.02 -10.34
N THR A 261 35.74 -10.75 -10.29
CA THR A 261 34.96 -10.14 -11.39
C THR A 261 34.67 -8.67 -11.16
N ALA A 262 34.80 -8.18 -9.93
CA ALA A 262 34.82 -6.77 -9.63
C ALA A 262 36.08 -6.13 -10.24
N GLU A 263 35.89 -5.24 -11.21
CA GLU A 263 36.95 -4.31 -11.63
C GLU A 263 37.45 -3.46 -10.43
N ASN A 264 38.41 -2.55 -10.66
CA ASN A 264 38.96 -1.69 -9.59
C ASN A 264 37.86 -0.94 -8.82
N SER A 265 36.80 -0.50 -9.51
CA SER A 265 35.60 0.10 -8.93
C SER A 265 34.42 0.02 -9.89
N GLY A 266 33.20 0.22 -9.40
CA GLY A 266 31.99 0.26 -10.21
C GLY A 266 30.76 0.72 -9.45
N SER A 267 29.64 0.84 -10.16
CA SER A 267 28.35 1.16 -9.57
C SER A 267 27.23 0.48 -10.34
N PHE A 268 26.25 -0.06 -9.62
CA PHE A 268 25.04 -0.63 -10.21
C PHE A 268 23.84 -0.40 -9.29
N ARG A 269 22.64 -0.60 -9.83
CA ARG A 269 21.41 -0.31 -9.10
C ARG A 269 20.89 -1.54 -8.37
N VAL A 270 20.49 -1.34 -7.12
CA VAL A 270 19.74 -2.30 -6.31
C VAL A 270 18.31 -1.79 -6.17
N LEU A 271 17.36 -2.51 -6.77
CA LEU A 271 15.93 -2.22 -6.74
C LEU A 271 15.23 -3.18 -5.79
N VAL A 272 14.30 -2.67 -4.99
CA VAL A 272 13.42 -3.44 -4.13
C VAL A 272 12.00 -3.24 -4.61
N LYS A 273 11.37 -4.33 -5.04
CA LYS A 273 9.96 -4.39 -5.43
C LYS A 273 9.16 -4.95 -4.27
N GLY A 274 8.48 -4.08 -3.53
CA GLY A 274 7.73 -4.43 -2.34
C GLY A 274 6.25 -4.67 -2.64
N LYS A 275 5.67 -5.66 -1.96
CA LYS A 275 4.23 -5.80 -1.78
C LYS A 275 3.87 -5.23 -0.42
N LEU A 276 3.30 -4.04 -0.39
CA LEU A 276 3.05 -3.26 0.82
C LEU A 276 1.57 -3.31 1.17
N GLU A 277 1.24 -3.18 2.44
CA GLU A 277 -0.14 -2.94 2.87
C GLU A 277 -0.67 -1.65 2.21
N ASN A 278 -1.84 -1.73 1.60
CA ASN A 278 -2.48 -0.60 0.95
C ASN A 278 -3.56 -0.05 1.88
N LYS A 279 -3.39 1.20 2.30
CA LYS A 279 -4.34 1.93 3.15
C LYS A 279 -5.10 3.02 2.38
N SER A 280 -5.16 2.94 1.06
CA SER A 280 -5.88 3.94 0.28
C SER A 280 -7.38 3.86 0.60
N VAL A 281 -8.11 4.91 0.27
CA VAL A 281 -9.57 4.91 0.21
C VAL A 281 -9.91 5.48 -1.15
N LEU A 282 -10.75 4.79 -1.90
CA LEU A 282 -11.14 5.24 -3.23
C LEU A 282 -12.55 5.80 -3.17
N PHE A 283 -12.85 6.75 -4.05
CA PHE A 283 -14.19 7.30 -4.20
C PHE A 283 -14.79 6.84 -5.53
N GLY A 284 -15.82 6.00 -5.44
CA GLY A 284 -16.55 5.44 -6.57
C GLY A 284 -17.76 6.29 -6.93
N ILE A 285 -17.77 6.86 -8.13
CA ILE A 285 -18.85 7.69 -8.65
C ILE A 285 -19.85 6.83 -9.42
N SER A 286 -21.14 6.96 -9.10
CA SER A 286 -22.20 6.26 -9.83
C SER A 286 -22.42 6.85 -11.23
N HIS A 287 -22.76 6.00 -12.20
CA HIS A 287 -23.18 6.44 -13.54
C HIS A 287 -24.57 7.10 -13.57
N ASP A 288 -25.30 7.07 -12.46
CA ASP A 288 -26.61 7.71 -12.30
C ASP A 288 -26.57 8.66 -11.11
N ALA A 289 -26.73 9.96 -11.37
CA ALA A 289 -26.70 11.00 -10.34
C ALA A 289 -27.80 10.84 -9.26
N ASN A 290 -28.81 10.00 -9.50
CA ASN A 290 -29.84 9.69 -8.51
C ASN A 290 -29.43 8.55 -7.58
N LYS A 291 -28.32 7.85 -7.82
CA LYS A 291 -27.84 6.73 -6.99
C LYS A 291 -26.70 7.17 -6.07
N GLN A 292 -26.39 6.33 -5.09
CA GLN A 292 -25.31 6.55 -4.13
C GLN A 292 -23.93 6.48 -4.79
N ASP A 293 -23.04 7.39 -4.41
CA ASP A 293 -21.60 7.20 -4.58
C ASP A 293 -21.06 6.37 -3.38
N TYR A 294 -19.85 5.82 -3.50
CA TYR A 294 -19.29 4.93 -2.47
C TYR A 294 -17.84 5.22 -2.17
N TYR A 295 -17.47 5.20 -0.89
CA TYR A 295 -16.10 4.99 -0.47
C TYR A 295 -15.76 3.51 -0.56
N VAL A 296 -14.79 3.16 -1.39
CA VAL A 296 -14.38 1.79 -1.67
C VAL A 296 -13.05 1.53 -0.96
N ALA A 297 -13.03 0.55 -0.06
CA ALA A 297 -11.78 0.09 0.53
C ALA A 297 -10.98 -0.67 -0.55
N PRO A 298 -9.76 -0.25 -0.90
CA PRO A 298 -8.98 -0.86 -1.97
C PRO A 298 -8.50 -2.27 -1.61
N LEU A 299 -7.86 -2.91 -2.60
CA LEU A 299 -7.01 -4.08 -2.42
C LEU A 299 -6.17 -3.96 -1.15
N PRO A 300 -5.87 -5.06 -0.45
CA PRO A 300 -5.21 -5.01 0.85
C PRO A 300 -3.71 -4.73 0.70
N SER A 301 -3.19 -4.79 -0.52
CA SER A 301 -1.80 -4.54 -0.85
C SER A 301 -1.64 -3.78 -2.16
N TYR A 302 -0.58 -3.00 -2.26
CA TYR A 302 -0.15 -2.35 -3.49
C TYR A 302 1.35 -2.60 -3.69
N ASN A 303 1.82 -2.49 -4.93
CA ASN A 303 3.24 -2.62 -5.22
C ASN A 303 3.93 -1.27 -5.03
N GLY A 304 4.96 -1.25 -4.20
CA GLY A 304 5.79 -0.07 -3.97
C GLY A 304 7.25 -0.41 -4.21
N ASP A 305 7.90 0.39 -5.04
CA ASP A 305 9.29 0.16 -5.43
C ASP A 305 10.21 1.18 -4.74
N SER A 306 11.42 0.74 -4.41
CA SER A 306 12.50 1.59 -3.88
C SER A 306 13.81 1.18 -4.53
N TRP A 307 14.81 2.06 -4.57
CA TRP A 307 16.10 1.74 -5.16
C TRP A 307 17.23 2.55 -4.54
N VAL A 308 18.44 2.06 -4.70
CA VAL A 308 19.69 2.74 -4.33
C VAL A 308 20.78 2.33 -5.31
N ASP A 309 21.73 3.22 -5.58
CA ASP A 309 22.92 2.88 -6.34
C ASP A 309 24.00 2.35 -5.38
N LEU A 310 24.45 1.12 -5.62
CA LEU A 310 25.56 0.49 -4.90
C LEU A 310 26.85 0.83 -5.62
N THR A 311 27.73 1.57 -4.95
CA THR A 311 29.07 1.89 -5.47
C THR A 311 30.12 1.10 -4.68
N TYR A 312 31.06 0.46 -5.37
CA TYR A 312 32.09 -0.39 -4.77
C TYR A 312 33.48 -0.09 -5.32
N SER A 313 34.52 -0.49 -4.58
CA SER A 313 35.92 -0.45 -4.98
C SER A 313 36.66 -1.64 -4.36
N THR A 314 37.56 -2.25 -5.13
CA THR A 314 38.43 -3.35 -4.65
C THR A 314 39.74 -2.83 -4.06
N THR A 315 40.07 -1.55 -4.27
CA THR A 315 41.33 -0.92 -3.82
C THR A 315 41.15 0.07 -2.67
N GLY A 316 39.93 0.26 -2.16
CA GLY A 316 39.66 1.15 -1.04
C GLY A 316 38.22 1.08 -0.56
N THR A 317 37.95 1.66 0.61
CA THR A 317 36.63 1.70 1.22
C THR A 317 35.74 2.74 0.52
N VAL A 318 34.56 2.34 0.06
CA VAL A 318 33.58 3.24 -0.57
C VAL A 318 32.43 3.47 0.39
N VAL A 319 32.08 4.74 0.61
CA VAL A 319 30.88 5.13 1.34
C VAL A 319 29.70 5.08 0.36
N PRO A 320 28.66 4.26 0.61
CA PRO A 320 27.44 4.29 -0.18
C PRO A 320 26.87 5.71 -0.21
N GLY A 321 26.23 6.10 -1.32
CA GLY A 321 25.53 7.37 -1.38
C GLY A 321 24.57 7.51 -0.18
N GLU A 322 24.63 8.65 0.50
CA GLU A 322 23.65 8.99 1.53
C GLU A 322 22.25 8.93 0.87
N PRO A 323 21.24 8.29 1.50
CA PRO A 323 19.86 8.54 1.11
C PRO A 323 19.63 10.06 1.17
N ASP A 324 18.77 10.61 0.30
CA ASP A 324 18.50 12.06 0.25
C ASP A 324 18.09 12.68 1.62
N ASP A 325 17.77 11.88 2.65
CA ASP A 325 17.92 12.17 4.08
C ASP A 325 17.70 10.85 4.89
N PRO A 326 18.62 10.44 5.80
CA PRO A 326 18.51 9.18 6.56
C PRO A 326 17.43 9.18 7.66
N ASP A 327 17.00 10.37 8.10
CA ASP A 327 15.90 10.59 9.05
C ASP A 327 14.59 11.01 8.35
N ASN A 328 14.69 11.43 7.09
CA ASN A 328 13.59 11.66 6.18
C ASN A 328 13.87 10.88 4.88
N PRO A 329 13.56 9.56 4.80
CA PRO A 329 13.40 8.94 3.48
C PRO A 329 12.49 9.84 2.65
N GLN A 330 12.39 9.73 1.32
CA GLN A 330 11.36 10.45 0.57
C GLN A 330 9.94 10.00 1.01
N VAL A 331 9.54 10.34 2.24
CA VAL A 331 8.19 10.45 2.76
C VAL A 331 7.66 11.53 1.85
N PRO A 332 6.77 11.19 0.91
CA PRO A 332 6.09 12.22 0.15
C PRO A 332 5.53 13.18 1.19
N GLU A 333 5.84 14.48 1.09
CA GLU A 333 5.28 15.42 2.05
C GLU A 333 3.77 15.19 2.12
N PRO A 334 3.18 15.11 3.33
CA PRO A 334 1.75 14.95 3.48
C PRO A 334 1.06 16.07 2.71
N SER A 335 0.53 15.74 1.52
CA SER A 335 -0.04 16.75 0.64
C SER A 335 -1.51 16.92 0.98
N PRO A 336 -1.99 18.14 1.29
CA PRO A 336 -3.42 18.43 1.45
C PRO A 336 -4.22 18.33 0.14
N GLY A 337 -3.60 17.85 -0.95
CA GLY A 337 -4.19 17.90 -2.29
C GLY A 337 -3.64 16.84 -3.23
N LEU A 338 -4.50 16.48 -4.18
CA LEU A 338 -4.30 15.54 -5.27
C LEU A 338 -2.90 15.67 -5.92
N GLN A 339 -2.13 14.58 -5.92
CA GLN A 339 -1.02 14.40 -6.87
C GLN A 339 -1.32 13.15 -7.70
N ILE A 340 -2.05 13.35 -8.79
CA ILE A 340 -2.09 12.40 -9.90
C ILE A 340 -0.69 12.39 -10.50
N LEU A 341 0.05 11.30 -10.38
CA LEU A 341 1.23 11.07 -11.22
C LEU A 341 0.73 10.62 -12.59
N LYS A 342 0.27 11.59 -13.39
CA LYS A 342 -0.13 11.35 -14.78
C LYS A 342 1.10 10.91 -15.57
N VAL A 343 1.36 9.61 -15.65
CA VAL A 343 2.26 9.07 -16.67
C VAL A 343 1.43 8.97 -17.94
N LYS A 344 1.66 9.89 -18.88
CA LYS A 344 1.02 9.82 -20.20
C LYS A 344 1.32 8.46 -20.82
N LYS A 345 0.26 7.77 -21.22
CA LYS A 345 0.32 6.51 -21.96
C LYS A 345 1.26 6.66 -23.17
N GLY A 346 2.36 5.90 -23.17
CA GLY A 346 3.33 5.84 -24.28
C GLY A 346 4.66 6.57 -24.10
N THR A 347 5.05 7.00 -22.89
CA THR A 347 6.33 7.68 -22.68
C THR A 347 7.49 6.65 -22.59
N ARG A 348 8.48 6.74 -23.48
CA ARG A 348 9.72 5.93 -23.50
C ARG A 348 10.97 6.71 -23.06
N GLU A 349 10.79 7.87 -22.45
CA GLU A 349 11.90 8.72 -22.00
C GLU A 349 12.00 8.68 -20.47
N GLY A 350 13.15 8.22 -19.97
CA GLY A 350 13.49 8.28 -18.56
C GLY A 350 13.59 9.73 -18.08
N LEU A 351 13.21 9.97 -16.82
CA LEU A 351 13.35 11.26 -16.14
C LEU A 351 14.80 11.74 -16.20
N ASN A 352 15.08 12.66 -17.12
CA ASN A 352 16.38 13.31 -17.23
C ASN A 352 16.44 14.42 -16.17
N CYS A 353 17.21 14.19 -15.11
CA CYS A 353 17.42 15.14 -14.04
C CYS A 353 18.42 16.21 -14.49
N SER A 354 17.93 17.32 -15.04
CA SER A 354 18.70 18.57 -15.15
C SER A 354 17.80 19.75 -15.55
N ARG A 355 17.29 20.48 -14.54
CA ARG A 355 17.04 21.95 -14.53
C ARG A 355 16.18 22.36 -13.33
N LEU A 356 16.75 22.26 -12.12
CA LEU A 356 16.32 23.06 -10.97
C LEU A 356 17.55 23.58 -10.21
N CYS A 357 18.50 24.14 -10.96
CA CYS A 357 19.56 24.96 -10.39
C CYS A 357 19.71 26.21 -11.25
N GLY A 358 19.34 27.36 -10.66
CA GLY A 358 19.64 28.69 -11.20
C GLY A 358 18.41 29.51 -11.59
N GLN A 359 17.94 30.37 -10.68
CA GLN A 359 17.90 31.82 -10.91
C GLN A 359 17.39 32.56 -9.65
N HIS A 360 18.32 32.91 -8.76
CA HIS A 360 18.19 34.14 -7.97
C HIS A 360 18.82 35.30 -8.76
N LYS A 361 18.17 36.47 -8.68
CA LYS A 361 18.55 37.82 -9.18
C LYS A 361 18.22 38.16 -10.66
N LYS A 362 17.12 38.91 -10.85
CA LYS A 362 17.12 40.37 -11.13
C LYS A 362 15.71 40.90 -11.47
N ALA A 363 15.18 41.75 -10.62
CA ALA A 363 14.36 42.95 -10.90
C ALA A 363 14.01 43.51 -9.51
N SER A 364 14.30 44.75 -9.14
CA SER A 364 13.94 45.99 -9.82
C SER A 364 14.86 47.12 -9.36
N MET A 365 14.79 48.24 -10.11
CA MET A 365 15.08 49.60 -9.65
C MET A 365 14.70 49.86 -8.19
#